data_AF-A0A8S8XKT9-F1
#
_entry.id   AF-A0A8S8XKT9-F1
#
_cell.length_a   1.000
_cell.length_b   1.000
_cell.length_c   1.000
_cell.angle_alpha   90.00
_cell.angle_beta   90.00
_cell.angle_gamma   90.00
#
_symmetry.space_group_name_H-M   'P 1'
#
loop_
_entity.id
_entity.type
_entity.pdbx_description
1 polymer ?
#
loop_
_entity_poly.entity_id
_entity_poly.type
_entity_poly.pdbx_seq_one_letter_code
_entity_poly.pdbx_strand_id
1 'polypeptide(L)'
;MKQNISAVLLCLLMIASSLAGCMGTDDSTDDSAIAELENEITMQDEKIAELEAEVATLITQHQEAMAELATVQSTLQTTQASLDSAEANATIHQAEISSLEAEREMALAEVSMLNELMSNMSDQSNETLESMALQIAELNQHMSNLSLMLNESYDRHQENVTLVTQLTVERDNLQAALDQANNTIAGYLQDAADAQAMAELQDHVDGIINAVALDSESNGDPRVTITNNGLSTHFSYTSNITEEHTIYVEICNSSDTWEFNFDGKLFQAATGLNWVSMQSDAEIRNYAYRISYIDTYGFNLYGCYILKTPVSSNQFNTTFSYPNLNLFEYSPDSQNPELYISVCKQNDCPQTADWRVPYDWFRDGELHPHYFLGGNVIPVTINSELPCTISFLAGAGSSCQPPSCTDVMENVGSGTYIIDCESIALGESPYGPTNYTMLNASTIFFEQNVYGDSEIYVCDASASAYLFTGPYGTADVFILGLGSSDEINHTYTTGNPNSGILETSSGGTFKYKLGAWSDISLLDWNDPDGVC
;
A
#
# COMPACT_ATOMS: atom_id res chain seq x y z
N MET A 1 -20.30 16.98 -7.90
CA MET A 1 -20.69 15.56 -7.69
C MET A 1 -22.08 15.38 -7.04
N LYS A 2 -23.00 16.37 -7.08
CA LYS A 2 -24.34 16.29 -6.45
C LYS A 2 -25.52 16.18 -7.43
N GLN A 3 -25.30 16.16 -8.74
CA GLN A 3 -26.38 16.15 -9.74
C GLN A 3 -26.70 14.77 -10.35
N ASN A 4 -25.85 13.75 -10.16
CA ASN A 4 -26.07 12.43 -10.78
C ASN A 4 -26.85 11.43 -9.90
N ILE A 5 -26.90 11.65 -8.57
CA ILE A 5 -27.56 10.72 -7.63
C ILE A 5 -29.09 10.75 -7.80
N SER A 6 -29.66 11.90 -8.16
CA SER A 6 -31.12 12.03 -8.34
C SER A 6 -31.64 11.34 -9.61
N ALA A 7 -30.78 11.08 -10.60
CA ALA A 7 -31.14 10.36 -11.81
C ALA A 7 -31.11 8.83 -11.59
N VAL A 8 -30.17 8.36 -10.77
CA VAL A 8 -30.02 6.94 -10.41
C VAL A 8 -31.19 6.48 -9.52
N LEU A 9 -31.62 7.31 -8.55
CA LEU A 9 -32.77 6.99 -7.69
C LEU A 9 -34.10 6.93 -8.46
N LEU A 10 -34.27 7.75 -9.51
CA LEU A 10 -35.48 7.72 -10.35
C LEU A 10 -35.50 6.50 -11.29
N CYS A 11 -34.34 6.00 -11.70
CA CYS A 11 -34.22 4.76 -12.48
C CYS A 11 -34.50 3.51 -11.64
N LEU A 12 -34.01 3.44 -10.40
CA LEU A 12 -34.29 2.33 -9.48
C LEU A 12 -35.78 2.22 -9.13
N LEU A 13 -36.48 3.35 -8.98
CA LEU A 13 -37.93 3.34 -8.70
C LEU A 13 -38.79 2.89 -9.88
N MET A 14 -38.30 2.99 -11.13
CA MET A 14 -39.04 2.54 -12.32
C MET A 14 -38.85 1.04 -12.61
N ILE A 15 -37.74 0.44 -12.19
CA ILE A 15 -37.46 -1.01 -12.40
C ILE A 15 -38.27 -1.89 -11.43
N ALA A 16 -38.54 -1.41 -10.22
CA ALA A 16 -39.41 -2.12 -9.25
C ALA A 16 -40.87 -2.22 -9.72
N SER A 17 -41.31 -1.37 -10.66
CA SER A 17 -42.68 -1.40 -11.19
C SER A 17 -42.89 -2.37 -12.37
N SER A 18 -41.82 -2.92 -12.95
CA SER A 18 -41.88 -3.86 -14.07
C SER A 18 -41.70 -5.34 -13.70
N LEU A 19 -41.33 -5.66 -12.45
CA LEU A 19 -41.08 -7.04 -12.01
C LEU A 19 -42.22 -7.67 -11.19
N ALA A 20 -43.43 -7.10 -11.24
CA ALA A 20 -44.61 -7.66 -10.57
C ALA A 20 -45.45 -8.59 -11.47
N GLY A 21 -44.92 -9.10 -12.58
CA GLY A 21 -45.67 -10.08 -13.36
C GLY A 21 -44.89 -10.75 -14.47
N CYS A 22 -44.38 -11.95 -14.22
CA CYS A 22 -44.82 -13.17 -14.92
C CYS A 22 -44.05 -14.41 -14.41
N MET A 23 -44.81 -15.49 -14.12
CA MET A 23 -44.41 -16.90 -14.03
C MET A 23 -43.53 -17.27 -12.81
N GLY A 24 -43.83 -18.24 -11.94
CA GLY A 24 -44.80 -19.33 -11.98
C GLY A 24 -44.12 -20.64 -11.54
N THR A 25 -44.55 -21.14 -10.37
CA THR A 25 -44.52 -22.53 -9.83
C THR A 25 -43.27 -23.12 -9.16
N ASP A 26 -43.50 -23.50 -7.89
CA ASP A 26 -43.00 -24.62 -7.06
C ASP A 26 -41.50 -24.67 -6.68
N ASP A 27 -41.15 -24.21 -5.47
CA ASP A 27 -40.67 -25.09 -4.39
C ASP A 27 -40.70 -24.39 -3.02
N SER A 28 -41.29 -25.04 -2.01
CA SER A 28 -41.60 -24.44 -0.69
C SER A 28 -40.42 -24.42 0.29
N THR A 29 -39.20 -24.16 -0.19
CA THR A 29 -37.97 -24.16 0.62
C THR A 29 -37.00 -23.00 0.34
N ASP A 30 -37.24 -22.18 -0.69
CA ASP A 30 -36.32 -21.08 -1.07
C ASP A 30 -36.66 -19.72 -0.43
N ASP A 31 -37.92 -19.46 -0.11
CA ASP A 31 -38.35 -18.16 0.43
C ASP A 31 -37.74 -17.85 1.82
N SER A 32 -37.34 -18.86 2.60
CA SER A 32 -36.76 -18.62 3.95
C SER A 32 -35.28 -18.26 3.91
N ALA A 33 -34.51 -18.87 2.99
CA ALA A 33 -33.08 -18.58 2.86
C ALA A 33 -32.86 -17.20 2.22
N ILE A 34 -33.69 -16.84 1.24
CA ILE A 34 -33.70 -15.50 0.63
C ILE A 34 -34.08 -14.44 1.68
N ALA A 35 -35.12 -14.70 2.49
CA ALA A 35 -35.51 -13.78 3.57
C ALA A 35 -34.45 -13.63 4.68
N GLU A 36 -33.61 -14.66 4.90
CA GLU A 36 -32.53 -14.62 5.89
C GLU A 36 -31.34 -13.78 5.37
N LEU A 37 -30.97 -13.97 4.10
CA LEU A 37 -29.98 -13.14 3.40
C LEU A 37 -30.41 -11.68 3.23
N GLU A 38 -31.68 -11.42 2.90
CA GLU A 38 -32.23 -10.05 2.83
C GLU A 38 -32.16 -9.34 4.19
N ASN A 39 -32.40 -10.07 5.29
CA ASN A 39 -32.24 -9.53 6.64
C ASN A 39 -30.76 -9.27 6.97
N GLU A 40 -29.85 -10.15 6.58
CA GLU A 40 -28.42 -9.98 6.86
C GLU A 40 -27.79 -8.83 6.06
N ILE A 41 -28.18 -8.67 4.78
CA ILE A 41 -27.81 -7.50 3.96
C ILE A 41 -28.37 -6.23 4.57
N THR A 42 -29.64 -6.23 4.99
CA THR A 42 -30.24 -5.06 5.66
C THR A 42 -29.49 -4.70 6.94
N MET A 43 -29.08 -5.68 7.75
CA MET A 43 -28.28 -5.45 8.95
C MET A 43 -26.87 -4.94 8.63
N GLN A 44 -26.23 -5.44 7.57
CA GLN A 44 -24.92 -4.97 7.14
C GLN A 44 -24.97 -3.54 6.58
N ASP A 45 -25.98 -3.21 5.77
CA ASP A 45 -26.22 -1.85 5.27
C ASP A 45 -26.50 -0.86 6.41
N GLU A 46 -27.29 -1.26 7.40
CA GLU A 46 -27.51 -0.47 8.62
C GLU A 46 -26.19 -0.23 9.37
N LYS A 47 -25.32 -1.25 9.45
CA LYS A 47 -24.01 -1.15 10.12
C LYS A 47 -23.01 -0.31 9.34
N ILE A 48 -23.00 -0.38 8.01
CA ILE A 48 -22.19 0.48 7.15
C ILE A 48 -22.64 1.93 7.30
N ALA A 49 -23.94 2.20 7.25
CA ALA A 49 -24.48 3.55 7.45
C ALA A 49 -24.15 4.12 8.85
N GLU A 50 -24.17 3.27 9.88
CA GLU A 50 -23.75 3.65 11.24
C GLU A 50 -22.25 3.99 11.29
N LEU A 51 -21.39 3.16 10.71
CA LEU A 51 -19.94 3.40 10.64
C LEU A 51 -19.59 4.64 9.82
N GLU A 52 -20.25 4.87 8.68
CA GLU A 52 -20.06 6.09 7.88
C GLU A 52 -20.46 7.35 8.65
N ALA A 53 -21.55 7.29 9.42
CA ALA A 53 -21.98 8.39 10.28
C ALA A 53 -21.00 8.63 11.45
N GLU A 54 -20.45 7.56 12.02
CA GLU A 54 -19.44 7.64 13.08
C GLU A 54 -18.13 8.24 12.56
N VAL A 55 -17.64 7.80 11.40
CA VAL A 55 -16.45 8.37 10.73
C VAL A 55 -16.65 9.84 10.38
N ALA A 56 -17.81 10.22 9.84
CA ALA A 56 -18.12 11.62 9.56
C ALA A 56 -18.14 12.49 10.83
N THR A 57 -18.64 11.93 11.93
CA THR A 57 -18.64 12.59 13.25
C THR A 57 -17.21 12.76 13.77
N LEU A 58 -16.38 11.71 13.69
CA LEU A 58 -14.96 11.73 14.08
C LEU A 58 -14.15 12.74 13.27
N ILE A 59 -14.36 12.82 11.95
CA ILE A 59 -13.70 13.81 11.09
C ILE A 59 -14.07 15.23 11.53
N THR A 60 -15.34 15.47 11.83
CA THR A 60 -15.82 16.79 12.28
C THR A 60 -15.19 17.16 13.62
N GLN A 61 -15.20 16.24 14.59
CA GLN A 61 -14.58 16.42 15.90
C GLN A 61 -13.06 16.66 15.79
N HIS A 62 -12.39 15.95 14.88
CA HIS A 62 -10.96 16.15 14.64
C HIS A 62 -10.65 17.54 14.07
N GLN A 63 -11.44 18.02 13.11
CA GLN A 63 -11.28 19.37 12.54
C GLN A 63 -11.55 20.46 13.59
N GLU A 64 -12.56 20.29 14.44
CA GLU A 64 -12.85 21.20 15.55
C GLU A 64 -11.68 21.23 16.56
N ALA A 65 -11.16 20.07 16.95
CA ALA A 65 -10.02 19.97 17.85
C ALA A 65 -8.75 20.61 17.27
N MET A 66 -8.49 20.48 15.97
CA MET A 66 -7.37 21.16 15.31
C MET A 66 -7.52 22.69 15.33
N ALA A 67 -8.75 23.20 15.12
CA ALA A 67 -9.02 24.63 15.17
C ALA A 67 -8.88 25.20 16.60
N GLU A 68 -9.34 24.46 17.60
CA GLU A 68 -9.14 24.80 19.01
C GLU A 68 -7.65 24.81 19.37
N LEU A 69 -6.88 23.81 18.93
CA LEU A 69 -5.44 23.74 19.18
C LEU A 69 -4.70 24.96 18.60
N ALA A 70 -5.01 25.34 17.35
CA ALA A 70 -4.42 26.54 16.73
C ALA A 70 -4.77 27.82 17.51
N THR A 71 -6.01 27.91 18.01
CA THR A 71 -6.47 29.05 18.81
C THR A 71 -5.75 29.11 20.16
N VAL A 72 -5.58 27.96 20.82
CA VAL A 72 -4.84 27.85 22.08
C VAL A 72 -3.37 28.21 21.89
N GLN A 73 -2.72 27.73 20.82
CA GLN A 73 -1.33 28.07 20.51
C GLN A 73 -1.14 29.58 20.29
N SER A 74 -2.05 30.21 19.54
CA SER A 74 -2.03 31.67 19.32
C SER A 74 -2.23 32.45 20.63
N THR A 75 -3.13 31.96 21.50
CA THR A 75 -3.40 32.58 22.79
C THR A 75 -2.18 32.45 23.71
N LEU A 76 -1.57 31.26 23.78
CA LEU A 76 -0.37 31.00 24.56
C LEU A 76 0.78 31.91 24.14
N GLN A 77 1.01 32.07 22.84
CA GLN A 77 2.07 32.94 22.32
C GLN A 77 1.84 34.42 22.69
N THR A 78 0.58 34.87 22.64
CA THR A 78 0.20 36.25 23.01
C THR A 78 0.34 36.49 24.52
N THR A 79 -0.06 35.50 25.32
CA THR A 79 0.06 35.54 26.77
C THR A 79 1.53 35.52 27.21
N GLN A 80 2.37 34.69 26.58
CA GLN A 80 3.81 34.65 26.86
C GLN A 80 4.47 36.01 26.59
N ALA A 81 4.15 36.66 25.46
CA ALA A 81 4.67 37.99 25.15
C ALA A 81 4.22 39.05 26.17
N SER A 82 2.99 38.94 26.67
CA SER A 82 2.46 39.83 27.71
C SER A 82 3.14 39.61 29.06
N LEU A 83 3.43 38.35 29.41
CA LEU A 83 4.16 37.98 30.62
C LEU A 83 5.60 38.51 30.58
N ASP A 84 6.32 38.30 29.48
CA ASP A 84 7.69 38.79 29.29
C ASP A 84 7.76 40.33 29.43
N SER A 85 6.76 41.04 28.88
CA SER A 85 6.65 42.50 29.04
C SER A 85 6.35 42.92 30.48
N ALA A 86 5.52 42.17 31.20
CA ALA A 86 5.19 42.46 32.59
C ALA A 86 6.40 42.21 33.51
N GLU A 87 7.15 41.13 33.30
CA GLU A 87 8.39 40.83 34.03
C GLU A 87 9.48 41.90 33.82
N ALA A 88 9.63 42.37 32.57
CA ALA A 88 10.53 43.48 32.26
C ALA A 88 10.14 44.76 33.02
N ASN A 89 8.84 45.11 33.01
CA ASN A 89 8.33 46.28 33.73
C ASN A 89 8.50 46.14 35.25
N ALA A 90 8.24 44.95 35.82
CA ALA A 90 8.44 44.68 37.24
C ALA A 90 9.92 44.86 37.64
N THR A 91 10.85 44.41 36.79
CA THR A 91 12.29 44.59 37.00
C THR A 91 12.70 46.07 36.96
N ILE A 92 12.15 46.84 36.02
CA ILE A 92 12.39 48.30 35.93
C ILE A 92 11.87 49.00 37.19
N HIS A 93 10.64 48.71 37.63
CA HIS A 93 10.08 49.31 38.83
C HIS A 93 10.84 48.91 40.10
N GLN A 94 11.35 47.68 40.19
CA GLN A 94 12.21 47.27 41.31
C GLN A 94 13.50 48.10 41.38
N ALA A 95 14.09 48.42 40.22
CA ALA A 95 15.27 49.28 40.13
C ALA A 95 14.95 50.74 40.50
N GLU A 96 13.82 51.28 40.04
CA GLU A 96 13.35 52.63 40.41
C GLU A 96 13.08 52.75 41.92
N ILE A 97 12.41 51.76 42.52
CA ILE A 97 12.15 51.72 43.98
C ILE A 97 13.47 51.75 44.74
N SER A 98 14.44 50.92 44.35
CA SER A 98 15.76 50.88 44.99
C SER A 98 16.49 52.23 44.89
N SER A 99 16.33 52.95 43.77
CA SER A 99 16.91 54.28 43.59
C SER A 99 16.22 55.33 44.48
N LEU A 100 14.89 55.32 44.55
CA LEU A 100 14.12 56.25 45.38
C LEU A 100 14.36 56.02 46.88
N GLU A 101 14.55 54.77 47.30
CA GLU A 101 14.93 54.44 48.68
C GLU A 101 16.30 55.05 49.05
N ALA A 102 17.28 54.97 48.14
CA ALA A 102 18.59 55.58 48.34
C ALA A 102 18.52 57.11 48.40
N GLU A 103 17.75 57.76 47.52
CA GLU A 103 17.52 59.21 47.58
C GLU A 103 16.85 59.65 48.88
N ARG A 104 15.87 58.87 49.36
CA ARG A 104 15.21 59.13 50.64
C ARG A 104 16.17 59.03 51.82
N GLU A 105 17.06 58.04 51.85
CA GLU A 105 18.08 57.93 52.90
C GLU A 105 19.03 59.13 52.89
N MET A 106 19.47 59.56 51.71
CA MET A 106 20.31 60.76 51.57
C MET A 106 19.60 62.01 52.09
N ALA A 107 18.33 62.22 51.73
CA ALA A 107 17.55 63.35 52.20
C ALA A 107 17.34 63.31 53.73
N LEU A 108 17.10 62.14 54.32
CA LEU A 108 16.99 61.98 55.77
C LEU A 108 18.31 62.32 56.49
N ALA A 109 19.44 61.91 55.92
CA ALA A 109 20.75 62.27 56.44
C ALA A 109 21.00 63.77 56.35
N GLU A 110 20.60 64.41 55.25
CA GLU A 110 20.73 65.86 55.05
C GLU A 110 19.85 66.67 56.02
N VAL A 111 18.61 66.25 56.28
CA VAL A 111 17.74 66.82 57.33
C VAL A 111 18.38 66.69 58.71
N SER A 112 18.98 65.53 59.01
CA SER A 112 19.68 65.33 60.28
C SER A 112 20.85 66.29 60.44
N MET A 113 21.67 66.46 59.40
CA MET A 113 22.78 67.42 59.40
C MET A 113 22.29 68.86 59.52
N LEU A 114 21.20 69.23 58.84
CA LEU A 114 20.60 70.56 58.96
C LEU A 114 20.07 70.83 60.38
N ASN A 115 19.43 69.85 61.00
CA ASN A 115 18.95 69.96 62.39
C ASN A 115 20.11 70.13 63.37
N GLU A 116 21.22 69.42 63.17
CA GLU A 116 22.43 69.55 63.98
C GLU A 116 23.11 70.93 63.75
N LEU A 117 23.15 71.41 62.51
CA LEU A 117 23.65 72.75 62.16
C LEU A 117 22.79 73.86 62.76
N MET A 118 21.46 73.75 62.73
CA MET A 118 20.55 74.70 63.41
C MET A 118 20.79 74.71 64.92
N SER A 119 20.96 73.54 65.53
CA SER A 119 21.28 73.43 66.96
C SER A 119 22.61 74.13 67.30
N ASN A 120 23.60 74.09 66.41
CA ASN A 120 24.89 74.75 66.59
C ASN A 120 24.88 76.25 66.26
N MET A 121 24.01 76.72 65.36
CA MET A 121 23.85 78.14 65.01
C MET A 121 22.86 78.89 65.90
N SER A 122 22.19 78.21 66.83
CA SER A 122 21.32 78.81 67.86
C SER A 122 22.02 79.89 68.71
N ASP A 123 23.35 80.00 68.64
CA ASP A 123 24.12 81.04 69.33
C ASP A 123 24.45 82.28 68.45
N GLN A 124 24.23 82.28 67.12
CA GLN A 124 24.55 83.43 66.24
C GLN A 124 23.61 83.59 65.00
N SER A 125 22.78 84.65 65.05
CA SER A 125 22.11 85.37 63.93
C SER A 125 20.78 84.84 63.36
N ASN A 126 19.89 85.78 63.04
CA ASN A 126 18.45 85.64 62.72
C ASN A 126 18.17 85.37 61.21
N GLU A 127 19.07 85.77 60.30
CA GLU A 127 18.88 85.61 58.84
C GLU A 127 19.17 84.17 58.36
N THR A 128 20.06 83.46 59.05
CA THR A 128 20.38 82.05 58.74
C THR A 128 19.22 81.12 59.09
N LEU A 129 18.41 81.46 60.11
CA LEU A 129 17.22 80.72 60.53
C LEU A 129 16.08 80.78 59.50
N GLU A 130 15.85 81.91 58.84
CA GLU A 130 14.82 82.03 57.79
C GLU A 130 15.18 81.20 56.54
N SER A 131 16.44 81.23 56.10
CA SER A 131 16.89 80.44 54.94
C SER A 131 16.80 78.93 55.20
N MET A 132 17.18 78.48 56.41
CA MET A 132 17.08 77.06 56.78
C MET A 132 15.63 76.61 56.94
N ALA A 133 14.77 77.44 57.53
CA ALA A 133 13.34 77.15 57.63
C ALA A 133 12.70 76.99 56.24
N LEU A 134 13.12 77.79 55.26
CA LEU A 134 12.64 77.70 53.87
C LEU A 134 13.12 76.41 53.19
N GLN A 135 14.40 76.06 53.34
CA GLN A 135 14.96 74.80 52.82
C GLN A 135 14.30 73.57 53.45
N ILE A 136 14.00 73.60 54.75
CA ILE A 136 13.29 72.50 55.44
C ILE A 136 11.85 72.38 54.93
N ALA A 137 11.18 73.50 54.66
CA ALA A 137 9.84 73.48 54.09
C ALA A 137 9.85 72.88 52.66
N GLU A 138 10.82 73.24 51.83
CA GLU A 138 11.01 72.64 50.50
C GLU A 138 11.35 71.15 50.59
N LEU A 139 12.23 70.75 51.50
CA LEU A 139 12.58 69.32 51.67
C LEU A 139 11.39 68.50 52.16
N ASN A 140 10.59 69.04 53.09
CA ASN A 140 9.37 68.37 53.57
C ASN A 140 8.34 68.22 52.45
N GLN A 141 8.20 69.23 51.59
CA GLN A 141 7.34 69.16 50.40
C GLN A 141 7.86 68.08 49.44
N HIS A 142 9.17 68.04 49.19
CA HIS A 142 9.81 67.05 48.33
C HIS A 142 9.64 65.62 48.88
N MET A 143 9.80 65.45 50.19
CA MET A 143 9.62 64.18 50.90
C MET A 143 8.17 63.68 50.83
N SER A 144 7.20 64.59 50.97
CA SER A 144 5.78 64.28 50.79
C SER A 144 5.46 63.81 49.37
N ASN A 145 6.03 64.45 48.35
CA ASN A 145 5.86 64.05 46.96
C ASN A 145 6.49 62.68 46.69
N LEU A 146 7.69 62.42 47.23
CA LEU A 146 8.35 61.12 47.13
C LEU A 146 7.53 60.00 47.77
N SER A 147 6.97 60.23 48.97
CA SER A 147 6.10 59.24 49.62
C SER A 147 4.84 58.91 48.81
N LEU A 148 4.25 59.89 48.13
CA LEU A 148 3.11 59.66 47.23
C LEU A 148 3.50 58.80 46.03
N MET A 149 4.61 59.14 45.35
CA MET A 149 5.10 58.35 44.21
C MET A 149 5.48 56.92 44.60
N LEU A 150 6.09 56.74 45.79
CA LEU A 150 6.45 55.43 46.31
C LEU A 150 5.20 54.57 46.57
N ASN A 151 4.15 55.14 47.15
CA ASN A 151 2.88 54.44 47.36
C ASN A 151 2.23 54.03 46.03
N GLU A 152 2.14 54.94 45.05
CA GLU A 152 1.60 54.59 43.73
C GLU A 152 2.41 53.50 43.03
N SER A 153 3.74 53.53 43.17
CA SER A 153 4.61 52.49 42.60
C SER A 153 4.43 51.15 43.30
N TYR A 154 4.20 51.15 44.62
CA TYR A 154 3.93 49.95 45.41
C TYR A 154 2.59 49.32 45.03
N ASP A 155 1.55 50.13 44.87
CA ASP A 155 0.22 49.68 44.46
C ASP A 155 0.28 49.05 43.05
N ARG A 156 0.95 49.71 42.09
CA ARG A 156 1.17 49.14 40.75
C ARG A 156 1.98 47.83 40.77
N HIS A 157 2.98 47.73 41.65
CA HIS A 157 3.75 46.49 41.79
C HIS A 157 2.87 45.33 42.28
N GLN A 158 2.00 45.58 43.25
CA GLN A 158 1.06 44.56 43.74
C GLN A 158 0.05 44.11 42.68
N GLU A 159 -0.46 45.04 41.86
CA GLU A 159 -1.31 44.71 40.71
C GLU A 159 -0.57 43.81 39.70
N ASN A 160 0.67 44.16 39.36
CA ASN A 160 1.49 43.36 38.45
C ASN A 160 1.80 41.96 39.01
N VAL A 161 2.11 41.83 40.29
CA VAL A 161 2.33 40.52 40.94
C VAL A 161 1.08 39.65 40.86
N THR A 162 -0.10 40.24 41.05
CA THR A 162 -1.38 39.55 40.93
C THR A 162 -1.61 39.07 39.49
N LEU A 163 -1.34 39.92 38.51
CA LEU A 163 -1.48 39.58 37.08
C LEU A 163 -0.52 38.45 36.68
N VAL A 164 0.76 38.53 37.07
CA VAL A 164 1.77 37.48 36.80
C VAL A 164 1.33 36.14 37.39
N THR A 165 0.78 36.16 38.60
CA THR A 165 0.29 34.93 39.25
C THR A 165 -0.87 34.31 38.45
N GLN A 166 -1.81 35.13 37.98
CA GLN A 166 -2.94 34.66 37.16
C GLN A 166 -2.47 34.08 35.83
N LEU A 167 -1.58 34.78 35.12
CA LEU A 167 -1.03 34.33 33.83
C LEU A 167 -0.19 33.06 33.98
N THR A 168 0.53 32.90 35.10
CA THR A 168 1.30 31.68 35.40
C THR A 168 0.37 30.48 35.53
N VAL A 169 -0.73 30.62 36.26
CA VAL A 169 -1.74 29.55 36.42
C VAL A 169 -2.40 29.23 35.08
N GLU A 170 -2.73 30.26 34.27
CA GLU A 170 -3.32 30.05 32.95
C GLU A 170 -2.36 29.32 32.00
N ARG A 171 -1.08 29.73 31.97
CA ARG A 171 -0.03 29.03 31.22
C ARG A 171 0.07 27.56 31.63
N ASP A 172 0.07 27.27 32.93
CA ASP A 172 0.19 25.90 33.42
C ASP A 172 -1.02 25.04 33.03
N ASN A 173 -2.23 25.61 33.07
CA ASN A 173 -3.43 24.94 32.59
C ASN A 173 -3.39 24.67 31.09
N LEU A 174 -2.92 25.64 30.29
CA LEU A 174 -2.78 25.48 28.84
C LEU A 174 -1.71 24.45 28.48
N GLN A 175 -0.60 24.40 29.23
CA GLN A 175 0.44 23.40 29.04
C GLN A 175 -0.09 21.99 29.34
N ALA A 176 -0.85 21.83 30.44
CA ALA A 176 -1.48 20.55 30.76
C ALA A 176 -2.48 20.11 29.67
N ALA A 177 -3.26 21.05 29.13
CA ALA A 177 -4.18 20.78 28.02
C ALA A 177 -3.44 20.37 26.73
N LEU A 178 -2.31 21.02 26.42
CA LEU A 178 -1.46 20.67 25.28
C LEU A 178 -0.85 19.26 25.44
N ASP A 179 -0.35 18.94 26.63
CA ASP A 179 0.20 17.62 26.93
C ASP A 179 -0.87 16.52 26.80
N GLN A 180 -2.09 16.80 27.26
CA GLN A 180 -3.22 15.90 27.08
C GLN A 180 -3.59 15.71 25.60
N ALA A 181 -3.66 16.79 24.82
CA ALA A 181 -3.96 16.72 23.39
C ALA A 181 -2.90 15.93 22.62
N ASN A 182 -1.61 16.12 22.93
CA ASN A 182 -0.51 15.37 22.32
C ASN A 182 -0.61 13.86 22.60
N ASN A 183 -0.96 13.47 23.83
CA ASN A 183 -1.17 12.07 24.18
C ASN A 183 -2.35 11.46 23.41
N THR A 184 -3.45 12.21 23.25
CA THR A 184 -4.60 11.77 22.46
C THR A 184 -4.23 11.57 20.98
N ILE A 185 -3.48 12.50 20.38
CA ILE A 185 -3.01 12.39 18.99
C ILE A 185 -2.11 11.16 18.82
N ALA A 186 -1.22 10.90 19.77
CA ALA A 186 -0.37 9.72 19.74
C ALA A 186 -1.20 8.42 19.78
N GLY A 187 -2.29 8.40 20.55
CA GLY A 187 -3.27 7.30 20.53
C GLY A 187 -3.91 7.11 19.16
N TYR A 188 -4.44 8.18 18.55
CA TYR A 188 -5.06 8.10 17.22
C TYR A 188 -4.10 7.67 16.12
N LEU A 189 -2.82 8.06 16.17
CA LEU A 189 -1.82 7.60 15.23
C LEU A 189 -1.56 6.10 15.33
N GLN A 190 -1.55 5.56 16.55
CA GLN A 190 -1.42 4.13 16.78
C GLN A 190 -2.67 3.39 16.27
N ASP A 191 -3.86 3.86 16.63
CA ASP A 191 -5.12 3.26 16.18
C ASP A 191 -5.24 3.24 14.64
N ALA A 192 -4.77 4.31 13.97
CA ALA A 192 -4.74 4.38 12.52
C ALA A 192 -3.74 3.40 11.88
N ALA A 193 -2.56 3.22 12.48
CA ALA A 193 -1.59 2.24 12.02
C ALA A 193 -2.10 0.81 12.19
N ASP A 194 -2.73 0.51 13.33
CA ASP A 194 -3.33 -0.78 13.62
C ASP A 194 -4.51 -1.06 12.65
N ALA A 195 -5.34 -0.06 12.37
CA ALA A 195 -6.43 -0.17 11.39
C ALA A 195 -5.91 -0.41 9.96
N GLN A 196 -4.83 0.26 9.56
CA GLN A 196 -4.21 0.03 8.26
C GLN A 196 -3.64 -1.38 8.15
N ALA A 197 -2.94 -1.88 9.18
CA ALA A 197 -2.42 -3.24 9.20
C ALA A 197 -3.54 -4.29 9.14
N MET A 198 -4.66 -4.06 9.83
CA MET A 198 -5.83 -4.93 9.73
C MET A 198 -6.48 -4.88 8.34
N ALA A 199 -6.56 -3.71 7.71
CA ALA A 199 -7.09 -3.59 6.36
C ALA A 199 -6.21 -4.34 5.34
N GLU A 200 -4.89 -4.21 5.44
CA GLU A 200 -3.93 -4.95 4.61
C GLU A 200 -4.03 -6.48 4.81
N LEU A 201 -4.23 -6.93 6.06
CA LEU A 201 -4.48 -8.35 6.34
C LEU A 201 -5.81 -8.82 5.73
N GLN A 202 -6.87 -8.01 5.83
CA GLN A 202 -8.20 -8.38 5.36
C GLN A 202 -8.31 -8.39 3.82
N ASP A 203 -7.61 -7.49 3.14
CA ASP A 203 -7.49 -7.44 1.67
C ASP A 203 -6.98 -8.77 1.10
N HIS A 204 -6.07 -9.47 1.79
CA HIS A 204 -5.51 -10.76 1.37
C HIS A 204 -6.57 -11.87 1.17
N VAL A 205 -7.65 -11.83 1.95
CA VAL A 205 -8.75 -12.80 1.88
C VAL A 205 -10.01 -12.21 1.25
N ASP A 206 -9.92 -11.02 0.65
CA ASP A 206 -11.05 -10.40 -0.01
C ASP A 206 -11.57 -11.27 -1.16
N GLY A 207 -12.90 -11.23 -1.34
CA GLY A 207 -13.61 -12.12 -2.27
C GLY A 207 -13.79 -13.56 -1.79
N ILE A 208 -13.32 -13.94 -0.59
CA ILE A 208 -13.57 -15.26 0.00
C ILE A 208 -14.60 -15.16 1.12
N ILE A 209 -15.77 -15.76 0.91
CA ILE A 209 -16.88 -15.73 1.88
C ILE A 209 -16.41 -16.28 3.25
N ASN A 210 -16.62 -15.49 4.30
CA ASN A 210 -16.36 -15.84 5.71
C ASN A 210 -14.90 -16.27 6.02
N ALA A 211 -13.93 -16.01 5.15
CA ALA A 211 -12.53 -16.23 5.48
C ALA A 211 -12.01 -15.12 6.40
N VAL A 212 -11.15 -15.50 7.35
CA VAL A 212 -10.50 -14.56 8.26
C VAL A 212 -9.00 -14.64 8.09
N ALA A 213 -8.37 -13.51 7.75
CA ALA A 213 -6.93 -13.38 7.79
C ALA A 213 -6.44 -13.26 9.23
N LEU A 214 -5.53 -14.14 9.63
CA LEU A 214 -4.86 -14.11 10.92
C LEU A 214 -3.57 -13.32 10.82
N ASP A 215 -3.22 -12.58 11.87
CA ASP A 215 -1.93 -11.93 12.00
C ASP A 215 -0.78 -12.93 11.79
N SER A 216 0.10 -12.61 10.83
CA SER A 216 1.18 -13.51 10.41
C SER A 216 2.23 -13.68 11.51
N GLU A 217 2.61 -12.61 12.22
CA GLU A 217 3.64 -12.63 13.26
C GLU A 217 3.24 -13.52 14.44
N SER A 218 2.00 -13.37 14.92
CA SER A 218 1.45 -14.16 16.01
C SER A 218 1.18 -15.62 15.62
N ASN A 219 1.15 -15.94 14.31
CA ASN A 219 0.81 -17.26 13.79
C ASN A 219 1.96 -17.96 13.07
N GLY A 220 3.18 -17.69 13.52
CA GLY A 220 4.38 -18.41 13.12
C GLY A 220 5.18 -17.74 12.02
N ASP A 221 4.83 -16.52 11.61
CA ASP A 221 5.59 -15.66 10.69
C ASP A 221 6.03 -16.41 9.42
N PRO A 222 5.08 -16.97 8.63
CA PRO A 222 5.42 -17.65 7.40
C PRO A 222 5.93 -16.65 6.36
N ARG A 223 7.09 -16.97 5.79
CA ARG A 223 7.80 -16.15 4.83
C ARG A 223 8.13 -16.96 3.59
N VAL A 224 8.05 -16.32 2.44
CA VAL A 224 8.43 -16.92 1.15
C VAL A 224 9.38 -15.98 0.41
N THR A 225 10.48 -16.54 -0.09
CA THR A 225 11.35 -15.88 -1.07
C THR A 225 11.11 -16.54 -2.42
N ILE A 226 10.80 -15.74 -3.43
CA ILE A 226 10.52 -16.21 -4.79
C ILE A 226 11.74 -15.91 -5.66
N THR A 227 12.22 -16.92 -6.38
CA THR A 227 13.32 -16.79 -7.33
C THR A 227 12.93 -17.42 -8.66
N ASN A 228 13.26 -16.75 -9.76
CA ASN A 228 13.02 -17.26 -11.11
C ASN A 228 14.37 -17.45 -11.80
N ASN A 229 14.58 -18.59 -12.43
CA ASN A 229 15.80 -18.92 -13.16
C ASN A 229 15.58 -19.03 -14.68
N GLY A 230 14.49 -18.45 -15.21
CA GLY A 230 14.07 -18.57 -16.61
C GLY A 230 13.46 -19.93 -16.96
N LEU A 231 13.66 -20.97 -16.14
CA LEU A 231 13.17 -22.33 -16.38
C LEU A 231 12.07 -22.79 -15.44
N SER A 232 11.96 -22.18 -14.27
CA SER A 232 11.04 -22.55 -13.20
C SER A 232 11.01 -21.47 -12.12
N THR A 233 9.85 -21.29 -11.48
CA THR A 233 9.74 -20.40 -10.32
C THR A 233 9.94 -21.23 -9.05
N HIS A 234 10.96 -20.88 -8.27
CA HIS A 234 11.32 -21.50 -7.01
C HIS A 234 10.83 -20.67 -5.83
N PHE A 235 10.20 -21.33 -4.88
CA PHE A 235 9.68 -20.76 -3.65
C PHE A 235 10.46 -21.34 -2.48
N SER A 236 11.12 -20.48 -1.73
CA SER A 236 11.80 -20.85 -0.48
C SER A 236 10.96 -20.38 0.69
N TYR A 237 10.34 -21.34 1.38
CA TYR A 237 9.47 -21.10 2.51
C TYR A 237 10.21 -21.24 3.84
N THR A 238 9.92 -20.36 4.79
CA THR A 238 10.36 -20.46 6.19
C THR A 238 9.23 -20.07 7.13
N SER A 239 9.09 -20.74 8.27
CA SER A 239 8.15 -20.35 9.33
C SER A 239 8.53 -20.92 10.70
N ASN A 240 7.82 -20.48 11.73
CA ASN A 240 7.86 -21.01 13.09
C ASN A 240 6.62 -21.87 13.43
N ILE A 241 5.84 -22.28 12.43
CA ILE A 241 4.64 -23.11 12.64
C ILE A 241 5.07 -24.53 13.01
N THR A 242 4.65 -25.01 14.17
CA THR A 242 4.99 -26.36 14.67
C THR A 242 4.03 -27.44 14.20
N GLU A 243 2.82 -27.05 13.82
CA GLU A 243 1.76 -27.95 13.36
C GLU A 243 1.91 -28.30 11.88
N GLU A 244 1.27 -29.37 11.44
CA GLU A 244 1.13 -29.67 10.01
C GLU A 244 0.27 -28.57 9.35
N HIS A 245 0.72 -28.09 8.19
CA HIS A 245 0.06 -27.00 7.47
C HIS A 245 0.27 -27.16 5.97
N THR A 246 -0.54 -26.46 5.19
CA THR A 246 -0.41 -26.45 3.72
C THR A 246 -0.20 -25.03 3.25
N ILE A 247 0.75 -24.87 2.33
CA ILE A 247 1.00 -23.62 1.62
C ILE A 247 0.13 -23.65 0.37
N TYR A 248 -0.67 -22.61 0.18
CA TYR A 248 -1.50 -22.38 -0.98
C TYR A 248 -0.93 -21.19 -1.74
N VAL A 249 -0.62 -21.40 -3.01
CA VAL A 249 -0.24 -20.34 -3.94
C VAL A 249 -1.39 -20.20 -4.93
N GLU A 250 -2.12 -19.10 -4.82
CA GLU A 250 -3.28 -18.79 -5.67
C GLU A 250 -2.84 -17.78 -6.73
N ILE A 251 -3.16 -18.08 -7.98
CA ILE A 251 -2.90 -17.22 -9.12
C ILE A 251 -4.25 -16.90 -9.74
N CYS A 252 -4.69 -15.66 -9.58
CA CYS A 252 -6.04 -15.23 -9.92
C CYS A 252 -6.02 -14.34 -11.17
N ASN A 253 -7.01 -14.55 -12.04
CA ASN A 253 -7.28 -13.70 -13.20
C ASN A 253 -8.17 -12.53 -12.76
N SER A 254 -7.62 -11.32 -12.64
CA SER A 254 -8.34 -10.15 -12.12
C SER A 254 -9.30 -9.51 -13.14
N SER A 255 -9.54 -10.13 -14.31
CA SER A 255 -10.33 -9.51 -15.39
C SER A 255 -11.76 -10.03 -15.53
N ASP A 256 -12.71 -9.09 -15.60
CA ASP A 256 -14.13 -9.33 -15.90
C ASP A 256 -14.41 -9.54 -17.40
N THR A 257 -13.38 -9.49 -18.23
CA THR A 257 -13.52 -9.60 -19.68
C THR A 257 -13.54 -11.07 -20.07
N TRP A 258 -14.56 -11.46 -20.83
CA TRP A 258 -14.89 -12.82 -21.28
C TRP A 258 -13.81 -13.49 -22.19
N GLU A 259 -12.58 -12.98 -22.19
CA GLU A 259 -11.45 -13.54 -22.92
C GLU A 259 -10.85 -14.71 -22.12
N PHE A 260 -11.47 -15.87 -22.29
CA PHE A 260 -11.03 -17.20 -21.84
C PHE A 260 -9.60 -17.61 -22.29
N ASN A 261 -8.85 -16.73 -22.95
CA ASN A 261 -7.48 -16.99 -23.36
C ASN A 261 -6.51 -17.05 -22.17
N PHE A 262 -6.80 -16.33 -21.07
CA PHE A 262 -5.92 -16.30 -19.90
C PHE A 262 -6.01 -17.58 -19.06
N ASP A 263 -7.22 -18.09 -18.80
CA ASP A 263 -7.45 -19.33 -18.02
C ASP A 263 -6.79 -20.54 -18.69
N GLY A 264 -6.78 -20.60 -20.03
CA GLY A 264 -6.15 -21.68 -20.78
C GLY A 264 -4.61 -21.67 -20.70
N LYS A 265 -3.99 -20.49 -20.75
CA LYS A 265 -2.54 -20.31 -20.58
C LYS A 265 -2.12 -20.63 -19.14
N LEU A 266 -2.88 -20.15 -18.14
CA LEU A 266 -2.66 -20.43 -16.71
C LEU A 266 -2.82 -21.90 -16.36
N PHE A 267 -3.88 -22.54 -16.85
CA PHE A 267 -4.09 -23.96 -16.69
C PHE A 267 -2.97 -24.77 -17.35
N GLN A 268 -2.56 -24.40 -18.56
CA GLN A 268 -1.48 -25.11 -19.26
C GLN A 268 -0.14 -24.93 -18.57
N ALA A 269 0.15 -23.74 -18.05
CA ALA A 269 1.33 -23.53 -17.23
C ALA A 269 1.26 -24.43 -15.99
N ALA A 270 0.18 -24.34 -15.21
CA ALA A 270 0.10 -25.05 -13.93
C ALA A 270 0.04 -26.59 -14.07
N THR A 271 -0.56 -27.12 -15.14
CA THR A 271 -0.82 -28.57 -15.31
C THR A 271 -0.02 -29.23 -16.42
N GLY A 272 0.53 -28.47 -17.36
CA GLY A 272 1.11 -28.98 -18.61
C GLY A 272 0.06 -29.45 -19.64
N LEU A 273 -1.24 -29.30 -19.38
CA LEU A 273 -2.33 -29.73 -20.26
C LEU A 273 -2.96 -28.55 -21.00
N ASN A 274 -3.44 -28.77 -22.23
CA ASN A 274 -4.13 -27.72 -22.97
C ASN A 274 -5.61 -27.65 -22.58
N TRP A 275 -6.09 -26.51 -22.10
CA TRP A 275 -7.49 -26.30 -21.70
C TRP A 275 -8.49 -26.67 -22.80
N VAL A 276 -8.22 -26.26 -24.05
CA VAL A 276 -9.13 -26.53 -25.19
C VAL A 276 -9.18 -28.00 -25.62
N SER A 277 -8.38 -28.87 -24.99
CA SER A 277 -8.37 -30.31 -25.27
C SER A 277 -9.18 -31.15 -24.27
N MET A 278 -9.79 -30.51 -23.27
CA MET A 278 -10.60 -31.18 -22.26
C MET A 278 -11.99 -31.55 -22.79
N GLN A 279 -12.52 -32.68 -22.34
CA GLN A 279 -13.89 -33.12 -22.64
C GLN A 279 -14.90 -32.32 -21.80
N SER A 280 -16.15 -32.22 -22.25
CA SER A 280 -17.22 -31.47 -21.57
C SER A 280 -17.52 -31.94 -20.13
N ASP A 281 -17.19 -33.20 -19.82
CA ASP A 281 -17.33 -33.83 -18.51
C ASP A 281 -16.03 -33.82 -17.69
N ALA A 282 -14.99 -33.14 -18.17
CA ALA A 282 -13.73 -33.08 -17.46
C ALA A 282 -13.83 -32.23 -16.19
N GLU A 283 -13.13 -32.67 -15.16
CA GLU A 283 -13.05 -31.99 -13.86
C GLU A 283 -11.65 -31.37 -13.68
N ILE A 284 -11.61 -30.07 -13.43
CA ILE A 284 -10.38 -29.32 -13.18
C ILE A 284 -10.09 -29.36 -11.68
N ARG A 285 -8.96 -29.96 -11.30
CA ARG A 285 -8.50 -29.98 -9.90
C ARG A 285 -7.74 -28.72 -9.56
N ASN A 286 -7.75 -28.37 -8.27
CA ASN A 286 -6.97 -27.28 -7.72
C ASN A 286 -7.30 -25.91 -8.35
N TYR A 287 -8.58 -25.68 -8.57
CA TYR A 287 -9.12 -24.43 -9.06
C TYR A 287 -10.21 -23.97 -8.09
N ALA A 288 -10.32 -22.66 -7.86
CA ALA A 288 -11.37 -22.05 -7.05
C ALA A 288 -11.71 -20.66 -7.60
N TYR A 289 -12.81 -20.09 -7.10
CA TYR A 289 -13.25 -18.75 -7.47
C TYR A 289 -13.14 -17.79 -6.28
N ARG A 290 -12.74 -16.55 -6.55
CA ARG A 290 -12.89 -15.41 -5.64
C ARG A 290 -14.00 -14.49 -6.15
N ILE A 291 -14.77 -13.91 -5.24
CA ILE A 291 -15.81 -12.93 -5.59
C ILE A 291 -15.14 -11.59 -5.87
N SER A 292 -15.38 -11.07 -7.05
CA SER A 292 -14.92 -9.75 -7.46
C SER A 292 -15.84 -8.65 -6.94
N TYR A 293 -17.10 -8.68 -7.40
CA TYR A 293 -18.13 -7.76 -7.00
C TYR A 293 -19.50 -8.39 -7.20
N ILE A 294 -20.51 -7.78 -6.58
CA ILE A 294 -21.90 -8.20 -6.69
C ILE A 294 -22.63 -7.14 -7.51
N ASP A 295 -23.35 -7.57 -8.55
CA ASP A 295 -24.22 -6.69 -9.34
C ASP A 295 -25.65 -7.24 -9.44
N THR A 296 -26.48 -6.60 -10.26
CA THR A 296 -27.88 -7.00 -10.45
C THR A 296 -28.08 -8.36 -11.11
N TYR A 297 -27.03 -8.96 -11.68
CA TYR A 297 -27.04 -10.27 -12.33
C TYR A 297 -26.45 -11.37 -11.44
N GLY A 298 -25.74 -11.01 -10.36
CA GLY A 298 -25.27 -11.95 -9.34
C GLY A 298 -23.84 -11.68 -8.88
N PHE A 299 -23.19 -12.75 -8.39
CA PHE A 299 -21.76 -12.72 -8.05
C PHE A 299 -20.92 -12.75 -9.33
N ASN A 300 -20.06 -11.76 -9.50
CA ASN A 300 -18.99 -11.81 -10.50
C ASN A 300 -17.76 -12.44 -9.86
N LEU A 301 -17.16 -13.40 -10.54
CA LEU A 301 -16.13 -14.27 -9.98
C LEU A 301 -14.86 -14.21 -10.82
N TYR A 302 -13.72 -14.17 -10.14
CA TYR A 302 -12.40 -14.39 -10.73
C TYR A 302 -11.95 -15.82 -10.52
N GLY A 303 -11.47 -16.45 -11.60
CA GLY A 303 -10.88 -17.76 -11.59
C GLY A 303 -9.48 -17.75 -10.99
N CYS A 304 -9.23 -18.62 -10.01
CA CYS A 304 -7.93 -18.78 -9.39
C CYS A 304 -7.43 -20.22 -9.54
N TYR A 305 -6.24 -20.39 -10.10
CA TYR A 305 -5.53 -21.66 -10.05
C TYR A 305 -4.72 -21.73 -8.75
N ILE A 306 -4.77 -22.88 -8.08
CA ILE A 306 -4.24 -23.05 -6.73
C ILE A 306 -3.19 -24.14 -6.73
N LEU A 307 -2.01 -23.84 -6.22
CA LEU A 307 -0.94 -24.81 -6.06
C LEU A 307 -0.76 -25.08 -4.56
N LYS A 308 -0.77 -26.36 -4.18
CA LYS A 308 -0.75 -26.79 -2.78
C LYS A 308 0.54 -27.51 -2.48
N THR A 309 1.25 -27.08 -1.44
CA THR A 309 2.44 -27.77 -0.93
C THR A 309 2.23 -28.09 0.55
N PRO A 310 2.08 -29.38 0.93
CA PRO A 310 1.98 -29.77 2.33
C PRO A 310 3.33 -29.64 3.03
N VAL A 311 3.31 -29.20 4.28
CA VAL A 311 4.47 -29.05 5.16
C VAL A 311 4.24 -29.88 6.42
N SER A 312 5.19 -30.78 6.69
CA SER A 312 5.07 -31.68 7.85
C SER A 312 5.19 -30.92 9.17
N SER A 313 4.64 -31.48 10.24
CA SER A 313 4.82 -30.91 11.58
C SER A 313 6.31 -30.69 11.92
N ASN A 314 6.63 -29.57 12.57
CA ASN A 314 8.00 -29.14 12.92
C ASN A 314 8.96 -28.95 11.73
N GLN A 315 8.43 -28.81 10.52
CA GLN A 315 9.23 -28.46 9.34
C GLN A 315 9.18 -26.94 9.14
N PHE A 316 10.25 -26.26 9.58
CA PHE A 316 10.36 -24.80 9.57
C PHE A 316 10.90 -24.22 8.26
N ASN A 317 11.35 -25.06 7.33
CA ASN A 317 11.77 -24.65 6.00
C ASN A 317 11.42 -25.70 4.95
N THR A 318 11.11 -25.24 3.75
CA THR A 318 10.94 -26.10 2.58
C THR A 318 11.19 -25.30 1.31
N THR A 319 11.56 -25.99 0.24
CA THR A 319 11.68 -25.40 -1.10
C THR A 319 10.83 -26.19 -2.05
N PHE A 320 10.06 -25.49 -2.89
CA PHE A 320 9.24 -26.07 -3.94
C PHE A 320 9.33 -25.23 -5.21
N SER A 321 9.09 -25.85 -6.36
CA SER A 321 9.26 -25.21 -7.66
C SER A 321 8.15 -25.57 -8.62
N TYR A 322 7.69 -24.60 -9.42
CA TYR A 322 6.71 -24.81 -10.47
C TYR A 322 7.34 -24.52 -11.84
N PRO A 323 7.60 -25.55 -12.67
CA PRO A 323 8.41 -25.45 -13.90
C PRO A 323 7.87 -24.54 -15.01
N ASN A 324 6.61 -24.14 -14.94
CA ASN A 324 5.93 -23.41 -16.01
C ASN A 324 5.33 -22.09 -15.51
N LEU A 325 5.53 -21.73 -14.23
CA LEU A 325 5.02 -20.48 -13.67
C LEU A 325 5.77 -19.24 -14.19
N ASN A 326 6.92 -19.46 -14.82
CA ASN A 326 7.74 -18.50 -15.56
C ASN A 326 7.20 -18.18 -16.98
N LEU A 327 6.06 -18.75 -17.38
CA LEU A 327 5.48 -18.57 -18.72
C LEU A 327 4.37 -17.49 -18.78
N PHE A 328 4.18 -16.72 -17.70
CA PHE A 328 3.23 -15.60 -17.69
C PHE A 328 3.91 -14.34 -18.20
N GLU A 329 3.53 -13.96 -19.42
CA GLU A 329 3.99 -12.74 -20.06
C GLU A 329 3.28 -11.52 -19.47
N TYR A 330 4.03 -10.42 -19.33
CA TYR A 330 3.47 -9.10 -19.12
C TYR A 330 2.92 -8.59 -20.44
N SER A 331 1.60 -8.44 -20.55
CA SER A 331 1.04 -7.57 -21.57
C SER A 331 0.46 -6.32 -20.89
N PRO A 332 0.89 -5.11 -21.26
CA PRO A 332 0.28 -3.84 -20.85
C PRO A 332 -1.21 -3.74 -21.20
N ASP A 333 -1.66 -4.49 -22.20
CA ASP A 333 -3.05 -4.50 -22.69
C ASP A 333 -3.90 -5.59 -22.00
N SER A 334 -3.29 -6.56 -21.30
CA SER A 334 -3.99 -7.60 -20.52
C SER A 334 -3.82 -7.38 -19.03
N GLN A 335 -4.90 -7.56 -18.26
CA GLN A 335 -4.88 -7.33 -16.82
C GLN A 335 -3.91 -8.31 -16.12
N ASN A 336 -3.14 -7.79 -15.16
CA ASN A 336 -2.06 -8.54 -14.50
C ASN A 336 -2.63 -9.64 -13.58
N PRO A 337 -2.09 -10.87 -13.58
CA PRO A 337 -2.45 -11.84 -12.57
C PRO A 337 -2.19 -11.33 -11.16
N GLU A 338 -3.06 -11.68 -10.24
CA GLU A 338 -2.86 -11.46 -8.81
C GLU A 338 -2.31 -12.73 -8.16
N LEU A 339 -1.32 -12.57 -7.29
CA LEU A 339 -0.69 -13.66 -6.56
C LEU A 339 -1.02 -13.54 -5.07
N TYR A 340 -1.72 -14.54 -4.54
CA TYR A 340 -1.96 -14.67 -3.12
C TYR A 340 -1.22 -15.91 -2.60
N ILE A 341 -0.39 -15.73 -1.56
CA ILE A 341 0.25 -16.85 -0.87
C ILE A 341 -0.28 -16.92 0.55
N SER A 342 -0.87 -18.07 0.87
CA SER A 342 -1.64 -18.30 2.07
C SER A 342 -1.16 -19.57 2.74
N VAL A 343 -1.01 -19.55 4.06
CA VAL A 343 -0.81 -20.77 4.87
C VAL A 343 -2.08 -21.06 5.63
N CYS A 344 -2.42 -22.34 5.68
CA CYS A 344 -3.53 -22.80 6.48
C CYS A 344 -3.13 -24.06 7.25
N LYS A 345 -3.34 -24.04 8.56
CA LYS A 345 -3.01 -25.14 9.47
C LYS A 345 -4.01 -26.27 9.26
N GLN A 346 -3.56 -27.53 9.37
CA GLN A 346 -4.37 -28.70 9.01
C GLN A 346 -5.73 -28.80 9.74
N ASN A 347 -5.83 -28.24 10.95
CA ASN A 347 -7.05 -28.20 11.76
C ASN A 347 -7.92 -26.96 11.50
N ASP A 348 -7.35 -25.92 10.88
CA ASP A 348 -8.02 -24.66 10.55
C ASP A 348 -8.50 -24.62 9.09
N CYS A 349 -7.93 -25.49 8.23
CA CYS A 349 -8.42 -25.65 6.87
C CYS A 349 -9.72 -26.45 6.87
N PRO A 350 -10.78 -25.96 6.22
CA PRO A 350 -11.94 -26.80 5.96
C PRO A 350 -11.45 -27.98 5.11
N GLN A 351 -11.45 -29.19 5.71
CA GLN A 351 -10.98 -30.42 5.08
C GLN A 351 -11.92 -30.82 3.95
N THR A 352 -11.85 -30.10 2.85
CA THR A 352 -12.53 -30.45 1.62
C THR A 352 -11.57 -31.31 0.79
N ALA A 353 -12.10 -32.39 0.24
CA ALA A 353 -11.39 -33.22 -0.74
C ALA A 353 -10.90 -32.35 -1.91
N ASP A 354 -9.93 -32.85 -2.70
CA ASP A 354 -9.47 -32.22 -3.95
C ASP A 354 -10.64 -31.56 -4.68
N TRP A 355 -10.66 -30.23 -4.68
CA TRP A 355 -11.76 -29.44 -5.21
C TRP A 355 -11.75 -29.52 -6.74
N ARG A 356 -12.93 -29.66 -7.32
CA ARG A 356 -13.12 -29.95 -8.74
C ARG A 356 -14.15 -29.01 -9.35
N VAL A 357 -13.77 -28.34 -10.43
CA VAL A 357 -14.68 -27.51 -11.22
C VAL A 357 -15.04 -28.24 -12.52
N PRO A 358 -16.33 -28.35 -12.89
CA PRO A 358 -16.73 -28.86 -14.20
C PRO A 358 -16.20 -27.97 -15.32
N TYR A 359 -15.73 -28.57 -16.41
CA TYR A 359 -15.24 -27.85 -17.58
C TYR A 359 -16.27 -26.89 -18.19
N ASP A 360 -17.56 -27.26 -18.16
CA ASP A 360 -18.69 -26.49 -18.73
C ASP A 360 -19.32 -25.46 -17.75
N TRP A 361 -18.55 -24.98 -16.77
CA TRP A 361 -18.95 -23.96 -15.79
C TRP A 361 -19.91 -24.45 -14.70
N PHE A 362 -19.98 -23.65 -13.63
CA PHE A 362 -21.11 -23.64 -12.71
C PHE A 362 -22.23 -22.78 -13.29
N ARG A 363 -23.48 -23.01 -12.89
CA ARG A 363 -24.57 -22.13 -13.32
C ARG A 363 -24.43 -20.76 -12.67
N ASP A 364 -24.85 -19.70 -13.37
CA ASP A 364 -24.95 -18.36 -12.80
C ASP A 364 -25.68 -18.40 -11.45
N GLY A 365 -25.06 -17.84 -10.41
CA GLY A 365 -25.62 -17.79 -9.05
C GLY A 365 -25.33 -18.99 -8.15
N GLU A 366 -24.65 -20.04 -8.63
CA GLU A 366 -24.21 -21.14 -7.75
C GLU A 366 -23.01 -20.70 -6.88
N LEU A 367 -23.26 -20.55 -5.57
CA LEU A 367 -22.22 -20.31 -4.57
C LEU A 367 -21.45 -21.60 -4.28
N HIS A 368 -20.15 -21.54 -4.48
CA HIS A 368 -19.26 -22.70 -4.44
C HIS A 368 -18.07 -22.44 -3.51
N PRO A 369 -17.82 -23.29 -2.48
CA PRO A 369 -16.81 -23.03 -1.46
C PRO A 369 -15.39 -22.78 -1.98
N HIS A 370 -14.77 -21.65 -1.64
CA HIS A 370 -13.31 -21.54 -1.69
C HIS A 370 -12.65 -22.51 -0.70
N TYR A 371 -11.38 -22.87 -0.89
CA TYR A 371 -10.60 -23.68 0.07
C TYR A 371 -10.50 -23.07 1.46
N PHE A 372 -10.74 -21.77 1.56
CA PHE A 372 -10.71 -21.01 2.81
C PHE A 372 -12.09 -20.55 3.27
N LEU A 373 -13.16 -21.04 2.64
CA LEU A 373 -14.53 -20.69 3.02
C LEU A 373 -14.74 -20.93 4.52
N GLY A 374 -15.05 -19.87 5.26
CA GLY A 374 -15.29 -19.97 6.72
C GLY A 374 -14.05 -20.35 7.55
N GLY A 375 -12.86 -20.32 6.97
CA GLY A 375 -11.61 -20.77 7.58
C GLY A 375 -10.68 -19.63 8.00
N ASN A 376 -9.69 -19.97 8.84
CA ASN A 376 -8.62 -19.07 9.23
C ASN A 376 -7.43 -19.23 8.27
N VAL A 377 -6.98 -18.12 7.71
CA VAL A 377 -5.88 -18.07 6.74
C VAL A 377 -4.75 -17.22 7.32
N ILE A 378 -3.51 -17.69 7.20
CA ILE A 378 -2.33 -16.94 7.64
C ILE A 378 -1.67 -16.39 6.36
N PRO A 379 -1.71 -15.06 6.11
CA PRO A 379 -0.99 -14.45 5.01
C PRO A 379 0.51 -14.70 5.13
N VAL A 380 1.19 -14.78 3.99
CA VAL A 380 2.64 -15.06 3.93
C VAL A 380 3.38 -13.79 3.52
N THR A 381 4.40 -13.42 4.29
CA THR A 381 5.27 -12.30 3.92
C THR A 381 6.21 -12.72 2.78
N ILE A 382 6.19 -11.98 1.67
CA ILE A 382 7.06 -12.23 0.52
C ILE A 382 8.35 -11.41 0.68
N ASN A 383 9.48 -12.09 0.91
CA ASN A 383 10.80 -11.48 1.05
C ASN A 383 11.60 -11.66 -0.25
N SER A 384 11.33 -10.82 -1.26
CA SER A 384 12.18 -10.73 -2.47
C SER A 384 11.76 -9.58 -3.38
N GLU A 385 12.72 -9.06 -4.17
CA GLU A 385 12.43 -8.43 -5.46
C GLU A 385 11.75 -9.51 -6.31
N LEU A 386 10.45 -9.38 -6.57
CA LEU A 386 9.78 -10.24 -7.54
C LEU A 386 10.56 -10.12 -8.86
N PRO A 387 11.06 -11.22 -9.44
CA PRO A 387 11.73 -11.13 -10.74
C PRO A 387 10.72 -10.59 -11.76
N CYS A 388 11.01 -9.47 -12.41
CA CYS A 388 10.10 -8.74 -13.31
C CYS A 388 9.59 -9.54 -14.53
N THR A 389 10.03 -10.79 -14.66
CA THR A 389 9.46 -11.84 -15.52
C THR A 389 8.12 -12.38 -15.03
N ILE A 390 7.58 -11.89 -13.91
CA ILE A 390 6.24 -12.25 -13.46
C ILE A 390 5.42 -11.00 -13.18
N SER A 391 4.39 -10.80 -13.99
CA SER A 391 3.41 -9.71 -13.96
C SER A 391 2.47 -9.80 -12.77
N PHE A 392 3.00 -9.93 -11.55
CA PHE A 392 2.16 -9.94 -10.35
C PHE A 392 2.09 -8.54 -9.76
N LEU A 393 0.88 -8.02 -9.57
CA LEU A 393 0.66 -7.04 -8.51
C LEU A 393 0.70 -7.82 -7.20
N ALA A 394 1.79 -7.65 -6.42
CA ALA A 394 1.76 -8.02 -5.02
C ALA A 394 0.91 -7.00 -4.27
N GLY A 395 -0.23 -7.42 -3.73
CA GLY A 395 -0.78 -6.77 -2.56
C GLY A 395 0.33 -6.74 -1.49
N ALA A 396 0.67 -5.54 -1.02
CA ALA A 396 1.87 -5.20 -0.23
C ALA A 396 3.18 -4.94 -1.03
N GLY A 397 3.27 -3.72 -1.59
CA GLY A 397 4.44 -2.85 -1.37
C GLY A 397 5.80 -3.18 -2.00
N SER A 398 5.92 -4.05 -3.02
CA SER A 398 7.21 -4.27 -3.70
C SER A 398 7.29 -3.59 -5.08
N SER A 399 8.26 -2.68 -5.23
CA SER A 399 8.62 -2.07 -6.52
C SER A 399 9.60 -3.00 -7.26
N CYS A 400 9.21 -3.50 -8.43
CA CYS A 400 10.11 -4.22 -9.33
C CYS A 400 11.14 -3.25 -9.93
N GLN A 401 12.44 -3.57 -9.83
CA GLN A 401 13.48 -2.93 -10.64
C GLN A 401 13.97 -4.00 -11.64
N PRO A 402 13.72 -3.83 -12.95
CA PRO A 402 14.23 -4.77 -13.96
C PRO A 402 15.77 -4.78 -14.00
N PRO A 403 16.39 -5.80 -14.63
CA PRO A 403 17.81 -5.76 -14.99
C PRO A 403 18.18 -4.46 -15.70
N SER A 404 19.47 -4.13 -15.72
CA SER A 404 20.02 -2.82 -16.11
C SER A 404 19.53 -2.28 -17.48
N CYS A 405 19.05 -3.15 -18.38
CA CYS A 405 18.36 -2.83 -19.63
C CYS A 405 17.35 -3.96 -19.92
N THR A 406 16.05 -3.65 -19.89
CA THR A 406 14.97 -4.51 -20.40
C THR A 406 14.27 -3.78 -21.53
N ASP A 407 14.13 -4.42 -22.69
CA ASP A 407 13.37 -3.87 -23.82
C ASP A 407 12.09 -4.69 -24.03
N VAL A 408 10.96 -4.00 -24.12
CA VAL A 408 9.63 -4.60 -24.32
C VAL A 408 9.00 -3.94 -25.55
N MET A 409 8.77 -4.72 -26.60
CA MET A 409 8.17 -4.23 -27.83
C MET A 409 6.94 -5.05 -28.19
N GLU A 410 5.78 -4.40 -28.29
CA GLU A 410 4.52 -5.04 -28.65
C GLU A 410 3.95 -4.47 -29.94
N ASN A 411 3.10 -5.26 -30.61
CA ASN A 411 2.50 -4.92 -31.89
C ASN A 411 3.56 -4.49 -32.92
N VAL A 412 4.71 -5.16 -32.90
CA VAL A 412 5.80 -4.86 -33.81
C VAL A 412 5.38 -5.25 -35.23
N GLY A 413 5.35 -4.27 -36.13
CA GLY A 413 5.04 -4.49 -37.54
C GLY A 413 6.26 -4.95 -38.34
N SER A 414 6.06 -5.24 -39.63
CA SER A 414 7.14 -5.66 -40.54
C SER A 414 8.33 -4.68 -40.54
N GLY A 415 9.56 -5.19 -40.36
CA GLY A 415 10.75 -4.35 -40.29
C GLY A 415 12.00 -5.11 -39.83
N THR A 416 13.09 -4.37 -39.65
CA THR A 416 14.35 -4.90 -39.08
C THR A 416 14.67 -4.15 -37.79
N TYR A 417 14.93 -4.90 -36.72
CA TYR A 417 15.10 -4.39 -35.37
C TYR A 417 16.43 -4.91 -34.79
N ILE A 418 17.25 -4.00 -34.26
CA ILE A 418 18.48 -4.35 -33.54
C ILE A 418 18.29 -3.93 -32.08
N ILE A 419 18.39 -4.90 -31.17
CA ILE A 419 18.05 -4.76 -29.76
C ILE A 419 19.28 -5.10 -28.92
N ASP A 420 19.67 -4.18 -28.06
CA ASP A 420 20.86 -4.26 -27.21
C ASP A 420 20.48 -4.14 -25.73
N CYS A 421 19.74 -5.14 -25.24
CA CYS A 421 19.37 -5.28 -23.82
C CYS A 421 19.59 -6.73 -23.35
N GLU A 422 19.77 -6.89 -22.04
CA GLU A 422 20.02 -8.18 -21.38
C GLU A 422 18.75 -9.04 -21.30
N SER A 423 17.59 -8.40 -21.12
CA SER A 423 16.28 -9.04 -21.17
C SER A 423 15.41 -8.41 -22.26
N ILE A 424 14.82 -9.24 -23.11
CA ILE A 424 14.01 -8.80 -24.26
C ILE A 424 12.66 -9.53 -24.25
N ALA A 425 11.56 -8.79 -24.42
CA ALA A 425 10.22 -9.33 -24.66
C ALA A 425 9.61 -8.72 -25.93
N LEU A 426 9.15 -9.57 -26.84
CA LEU A 426 8.66 -9.18 -28.17
C LEU A 426 7.31 -9.81 -28.46
N GLY A 427 6.31 -8.97 -28.70
CA GLY A 427 5.00 -9.34 -29.23
C GLY A 427 4.81 -8.79 -30.65
N GLU A 428 4.63 -9.67 -31.64
CA GLU A 428 4.43 -9.24 -33.02
C GLU A 428 2.99 -8.77 -33.31
N SER A 429 2.84 -7.87 -34.28
CA SER A 429 1.57 -7.56 -34.92
C SER A 429 1.25 -8.58 -36.02
N PRO A 430 -0.01 -8.85 -36.38
CA PRO A 430 -0.29 -9.74 -37.49
C PRO A 430 0.24 -9.14 -38.81
N TYR A 431 0.87 -10.01 -39.61
CA TYR A 431 1.29 -9.82 -41.00
C TYR A 431 2.64 -9.13 -41.28
N GLY A 432 3.46 -9.83 -42.06
CA GLY A 432 4.65 -9.31 -42.74
C GLY A 432 5.96 -9.87 -42.18
N PRO A 433 7.05 -9.87 -42.98
CA PRO A 433 8.33 -10.38 -42.52
C PRO A 433 8.99 -9.44 -41.50
N THR A 434 9.49 -10.01 -40.42
CA THR A 434 10.13 -9.27 -39.32
C THR A 434 11.49 -9.87 -38.98
N ASN A 435 12.53 -9.03 -38.91
CA ASN A 435 13.89 -9.45 -38.60
C ASN A 435 14.36 -8.83 -37.29
N TYR A 436 14.76 -9.64 -36.31
CA TYR A 436 15.27 -9.19 -35.02
C TYR A 436 16.72 -9.60 -34.83
N THR A 437 17.57 -8.70 -34.37
CA THR A 437 18.95 -9.02 -33.97
C THR A 437 19.16 -8.63 -32.51
N MET A 438 19.47 -9.62 -31.68
CA MET A 438 19.61 -9.50 -30.23
C MET A 438 21.09 -9.58 -29.87
N LEU A 439 21.69 -8.43 -29.54
CA LEU A 439 23.15 -8.30 -29.39
C LEU A 439 23.68 -8.89 -28.07
N ASN A 440 23.06 -8.53 -26.94
CA ASN A 440 23.54 -8.89 -25.59
C ASN A 440 22.47 -9.58 -24.74
N ALA A 441 21.47 -10.20 -25.38
CA ALA A 441 20.33 -10.79 -24.68
C ALA A 441 20.71 -12.09 -23.99
N SER A 442 20.61 -12.13 -22.66
CA SER A 442 20.70 -13.37 -21.89
C SER A 442 19.33 -14.03 -21.72
N THR A 443 18.24 -13.25 -21.81
CA THR A 443 16.86 -13.73 -21.66
C THR A 443 15.98 -13.16 -22.76
N ILE A 444 15.24 -14.03 -23.46
CA ILE A 444 14.42 -13.66 -24.62
C ILE A 444 13.02 -14.26 -24.47
N PHE A 445 12.00 -13.43 -24.65
CA PHE A 445 10.60 -13.84 -24.82
C PHE A 445 10.11 -13.35 -26.16
N PHE A 446 9.57 -14.25 -26.96
CA PHE A 446 9.05 -13.94 -28.29
C PHE A 446 7.68 -14.59 -28.47
N GLU A 447 6.66 -13.76 -28.68
CA GLU A 447 5.30 -14.16 -29.02
C GLU A 447 4.95 -13.63 -30.41
N GLN A 448 4.81 -14.55 -31.36
CA GLN A 448 4.36 -14.23 -32.71
C GLN A 448 2.84 -14.31 -32.82
N ASN A 449 2.27 -13.37 -33.57
CA ASN A 449 0.83 -13.30 -33.84
C ASN A 449 0.42 -14.21 -35.01
N VAL A 450 -0.87 -14.24 -35.35
CA VAL A 450 -1.40 -15.06 -36.45
C VAL A 450 -0.74 -14.65 -37.79
N TYR A 451 -0.25 -15.61 -38.56
CA TYR A 451 0.43 -15.41 -39.86
C TYR A 451 1.73 -14.58 -39.81
N GLY A 452 2.45 -14.58 -38.69
CA GLY A 452 3.79 -13.96 -38.62
C GLY A 452 4.83 -14.73 -39.44
N ASP A 453 5.87 -14.02 -39.88
CA ASP A 453 7.02 -14.60 -40.57
C ASP A 453 8.30 -13.91 -40.05
N SER A 454 9.08 -14.59 -39.24
CA SER A 454 10.10 -13.92 -38.42
C SER A 454 11.48 -14.57 -38.55
N GLU A 455 12.50 -13.74 -38.75
CA GLU A 455 13.90 -14.14 -38.61
C GLU A 455 14.46 -13.54 -37.31
N ILE A 456 14.96 -14.38 -36.40
CA ILE A 456 15.47 -13.95 -35.09
C ILE A 456 16.94 -14.33 -34.98
N TYR A 457 17.82 -13.36 -34.88
CA TYR A 457 19.27 -13.54 -34.75
C TYR A 457 19.69 -13.32 -33.28
N VAL A 458 20.24 -14.34 -32.64
CA VAL A 458 20.66 -14.33 -31.24
C VAL A 458 22.18 -14.42 -31.17
N CYS A 459 22.83 -13.36 -30.67
CA CYS A 459 24.30 -13.27 -30.61
C CYS A 459 24.95 -14.08 -29.48
N ASP A 460 24.18 -14.62 -28.55
CA ASP A 460 24.70 -15.39 -27.41
C ASP A 460 24.03 -16.77 -27.30
N ALA A 461 24.75 -17.84 -27.64
CA ALA A 461 24.24 -19.20 -27.48
C ALA A 461 24.06 -19.63 -26.01
N SER A 462 24.55 -18.87 -25.02
CA SER A 462 24.25 -19.10 -23.59
C SER A 462 22.93 -18.48 -23.14
N ALA A 463 22.23 -17.76 -24.03
CA ALA A 463 20.94 -17.17 -23.74
C ALA A 463 19.85 -18.20 -23.42
N SER A 464 18.85 -17.75 -22.67
CA SER A 464 17.61 -18.48 -22.44
C SER A 464 16.46 -17.83 -23.20
N ALA A 465 15.82 -18.58 -24.08
CA ALA A 465 14.72 -18.07 -24.91
C ALA A 465 13.44 -18.88 -24.71
N TYR A 466 12.31 -18.19 -24.70
CA TYR A 466 10.99 -18.74 -24.90
C TYR A 466 10.39 -18.20 -26.19
N LEU A 467 10.05 -19.10 -27.10
CA LEU A 467 9.62 -18.81 -28.46
C LEU A 467 8.22 -19.38 -28.69
N PHE A 468 7.26 -18.54 -28.99
CA PHE A 468 5.92 -18.96 -29.37
C PHE A 468 5.61 -18.52 -30.79
N THR A 469 5.32 -19.46 -31.68
CA THR A 469 4.80 -19.14 -33.01
C THR A 469 3.28 -19.01 -32.95
N GLY A 470 2.74 -17.96 -33.56
CA GLY A 470 1.30 -17.80 -33.70
C GLY A 470 0.71 -18.84 -34.66
N PRO A 471 -0.62 -19.02 -34.70
CA PRO A 471 -1.25 -19.89 -35.70
C PRO A 471 -0.86 -19.46 -37.13
N TYR A 472 -0.50 -20.43 -37.97
CA TYR A 472 0.00 -20.23 -39.34
C TYR A 472 1.29 -19.39 -39.43
N GLY A 473 2.01 -19.22 -38.33
CA GLY A 473 3.25 -18.46 -38.28
C GLY A 473 4.50 -19.27 -38.64
N THR A 474 5.55 -18.59 -39.08
CA THR A 474 6.88 -19.14 -39.33
C THR A 474 7.91 -18.35 -38.53
N ALA A 475 8.83 -19.03 -37.84
CA ALA A 475 9.95 -18.38 -37.17
C ALA A 475 11.26 -19.15 -37.40
N ASP A 476 12.25 -18.48 -37.98
CA ASP A 476 13.60 -18.98 -38.15
C ASP A 476 14.54 -18.27 -37.16
N VAL A 477 15.06 -19.02 -36.19
CA VAL A 477 15.89 -18.50 -35.10
C VAL A 477 17.34 -18.92 -35.32
N PHE A 478 18.17 -17.95 -35.69
CA PHE A 478 19.60 -18.07 -35.97
C PHE A 478 20.40 -17.80 -34.70
N ILE A 479 21.07 -18.82 -34.15
CA ILE A 479 21.78 -18.74 -32.88
C ILE A 479 23.29 -18.79 -33.15
N LEU A 480 24.02 -17.76 -32.71
CA LEU A 480 25.47 -17.66 -32.93
C LEU A 480 26.21 -18.71 -32.11
N GLY A 481 26.88 -19.64 -32.80
CA GLY A 481 27.69 -20.67 -32.15
C GLY A 481 26.89 -21.83 -31.56
N LEU A 482 25.67 -22.07 -32.05
CA LEU A 482 24.88 -23.26 -31.70
C LEU A 482 25.58 -24.56 -32.14
N GLY A 483 26.14 -24.55 -33.35
CA GLY A 483 26.74 -25.69 -34.01
C GLY A 483 25.74 -26.43 -34.91
N SER A 484 26.13 -26.67 -36.16
CA SER A 484 25.27 -27.28 -37.20
C SER A 484 24.71 -28.68 -36.87
N SER A 485 25.22 -29.37 -35.84
CA SER A 485 24.69 -30.68 -35.40
C SER A 485 23.44 -30.54 -34.53
N ASP A 486 23.19 -29.37 -33.98
CA ASP A 486 22.19 -29.10 -32.96
C ASP A 486 21.00 -28.30 -33.53
N GLU A 487 20.97 -28.11 -34.86
CA GLU A 487 19.87 -27.48 -35.58
C GLU A 487 18.59 -28.31 -35.49
N ILE A 488 17.46 -27.64 -35.32
CA ILE A 488 16.14 -28.26 -35.25
C ILE A 488 15.21 -27.54 -36.22
N ASN A 489 14.37 -28.32 -36.92
CA ASN A 489 13.20 -27.80 -37.61
C ASN A 489 11.98 -28.59 -37.11
N HIS A 490 10.96 -27.87 -36.66
CA HIS A 490 9.75 -28.45 -36.12
C HIS A 490 8.51 -27.82 -36.77
N THR A 491 7.76 -28.66 -37.47
CA THR A 491 6.46 -28.34 -38.07
C THR A 491 5.32 -28.82 -37.19
N TYR A 492 4.26 -28.01 -37.07
CA TYR A 492 3.05 -28.39 -36.37
C TYR A 492 2.49 -29.73 -36.89
N THR A 493 2.20 -30.65 -35.98
CA THR A 493 1.52 -31.91 -36.31
C THR A 493 0.35 -32.20 -35.37
N THR A 494 -0.74 -32.73 -35.93
CA THR A 494 -1.90 -33.15 -35.15
C THR A 494 -1.57 -34.43 -34.37
N GLY A 495 -1.50 -34.34 -33.04
CA GLY A 495 -1.31 -35.50 -32.15
C GLY A 495 0.08 -35.69 -31.55
N ASN A 496 1.01 -34.76 -31.75
CA ASN A 496 2.33 -34.73 -31.11
C ASN A 496 2.47 -33.53 -30.16
N PRO A 497 3.48 -33.53 -29.26
CA PRO A 497 3.85 -32.32 -28.55
C PRO A 497 4.36 -31.29 -29.55
N ASN A 498 3.57 -30.24 -29.76
CA ASN A 498 3.89 -29.06 -30.58
C ASN A 498 4.75 -28.07 -29.77
N SER A 499 5.72 -28.60 -29.02
CA SER A 499 6.63 -27.85 -28.15
C SER A 499 7.89 -28.68 -27.89
N GLY A 500 8.98 -28.01 -27.55
CA GLY A 500 10.25 -28.67 -27.29
C GLY A 500 11.27 -27.75 -26.61
N ILE A 501 12.43 -28.32 -26.31
CA ILE A 501 13.54 -27.64 -25.65
C ILE A 501 14.82 -28.04 -26.38
N LEU A 502 15.64 -27.05 -26.70
CA LEU A 502 17.01 -27.19 -27.17
C LEU A 502 17.96 -26.64 -26.11
N GLU A 503 18.87 -27.48 -25.62
CA GLU A 503 19.93 -27.07 -24.72
C GLU A 503 21.23 -26.95 -25.51
N THR A 504 21.91 -25.80 -25.40
CA THR A 504 23.15 -25.56 -26.13
C THR A 504 24.37 -26.00 -25.32
N SER A 505 25.46 -26.30 -26.01
CA SER A 505 26.73 -26.66 -25.36
C SER A 505 27.32 -25.56 -24.47
N SER A 506 26.92 -24.30 -24.70
CA SER A 506 27.26 -23.11 -23.92
C SER A 506 26.36 -22.89 -22.68
N GLY A 507 25.38 -23.76 -22.44
CA GLY A 507 24.50 -23.70 -21.27
C GLY A 507 23.22 -22.86 -21.47
N GLY A 508 22.96 -22.41 -22.69
CA GLY A 508 21.71 -21.72 -23.05
C GLY A 508 20.56 -22.71 -23.24
N THR A 509 19.33 -22.22 -23.11
CA THR A 509 18.12 -23.04 -23.23
C THR A 509 17.07 -22.35 -24.10
N PHE A 510 16.71 -22.96 -25.22
CA PHE A 510 15.71 -22.45 -26.15
C PHE A 510 14.48 -23.33 -26.07
N LYS A 511 13.44 -22.82 -25.39
CA LYS A 511 12.13 -23.44 -25.34
C LYS A 511 11.27 -22.89 -26.45
N TYR A 512 10.53 -23.76 -27.13
CA TYR A 512 9.60 -23.33 -28.15
C TYR A 512 8.24 -24.01 -28.03
N LYS A 513 7.21 -23.33 -28.51
CA LYS A 513 5.84 -23.82 -28.62
C LYS A 513 5.24 -23.34 -29.93
N LEU A 514 4.59 -24.25 -30.63
CA LEU A 514 4.01 -24.01 -31.94
C LEU A 514 2.52 -23.69 -31.85
N GLY A 515 2.11 -22.63 -32.53
CA GLY A 515 0.72 -22.35 -32.88
C GLY A 515 0.19 -23.36 -33.90
N ALA A 516 -1.13 -23.41 -34.09
CA ALA A 516 -1.73 -24.35 -35.03
C ALA A 516 -1.22 -24.08 -36.47
N TRP A 517 -0.80 -25.13 -37.19
CA TRP A 517 -0.27 -25.04 -38.56
C TRP A 517 0.95 -24.11 -38.74
N SER A 518 1.78 -23.99 -37.71
CA SER A 518 2.99 -23.16 -37.72
C SER A 518 4.27 -24.01 -37.83
N ASP A 519 5.39 -23.33 -38.09
CA ASP A 519 6.72 -23.92 -38.18
C ASP A 519 7.74 -23.08 -37.40
N ILE A 520 8.71 -23.74 -36.77
CA ILE A 520 9.88 -23.09 -36.15
C ILE A 520 11.17 -23.81 -36.52
N SER A 521 12.20 -23.05 -36.87
CA SER A 521 13.55 -23.54 -37.05
C SER A 521 14.49 -22.89 -36.04
N LEU A 522 15.38 -23.68 -35.44
CA LEU A 522 16.51 -23.20 -34.63
C LEU A 522 17.78 -23.61 -35.38
N LEU A 523 18.53 -22.63 -35.87
CA LEU A 523 19.57 -22.79 -36.87
C LEU A 523 20.91 -22.27 -36.35
N ASP A 524 22.01 -22.91 -36.76
CA ASP A 524 23.34 -22.43 -36.46
C ASP A 524 23.66 -21.23 -37.36
N TRP A 525 24.24 -20.21 -36.76
CA TRP A 525 24.62 -19.00 -37.47
C TRP A 525 26.05 -18.62 -37.13
N ASN A 526 26.81 -18.26 -38.16
CA ASN A 526 28.24 -17.96 -38.05
C ASN A 526 28.54 -16.47 -38.19
N ASP A 527 27.50 -15.62 -38.14
CA ASP A 527 27.57 -14.17 -38.27
C ASP A 527 28.53 -13.67 -39.37
N PRO A 528 28.17 -13.88 -40.66
CA PRO A 528 29.04 -13.49 -41.77
C PRO A 528 29.26 -11.98 -41.87
N ASP A 529 28.37 -11.18 -41.29
CA ASP A 529 28.36 -9.72 -41.40
C ASP A 529 28.99 -9.02 -40.18
N GLY A 530 29.33 -9.77 -39.12
CA GLY A 530 29.97 -9.25 -37.90
C GLY A 530 29.06 -8.28 -37.14
N VAL A 531 27.76 -8.60 -37.10
CA VAL A 531 26.75 -7.81 -36.40
C VAL A 531 26.79 -8.11 -34.90
N CYS A 532 27.16 -9.34 -34.55
CA CYS A 532 27.67 -9.75 -33.26
C CYS A 532 29.22 -9.65 -33.26
#